data_AF-A0A3D5PZZ0-F1
#
_entry.id   AF-A0A3D5PZZ0-F1
#
_cell.length_a   1.000
_cell.length_b   1.000
_cell.length_c   1.000
_cell.angle_alpha   90.00
_cell.angle_beta   90.00
_cell.angle_gamma   90.00
#
_symmetry.space_group_name_H-M   'P 1'
#
loop_
_entity.id
_entity.type
_entity.pdbx_description
1 polymer ?
#
loop_
_entity_poly.entity_id
_entity_poly.type
_entity_poly.pdbx_seq_one_letter_code
_entity_poly.pdbx_strand_id
1 'polypeptide(L)'
;VMAYMTAQIAWEEAMAYARQRQAFGRDIAGFQVIRHKLVDMATRIDVAREYSYHCAALMQAGKNPVKEVAMAKNFAVEVCEEVTREAVQIFGGMGYMRESVVERLYRDAKLLSIGGGTTEIMKELIA
;
A
#
# COMPACT_ATOMS: atom_id res chain seq x y z
N VAL A 1 2.07 11.27 -4.62
CA VAL A 1 2.86 10.35 -3.78
C VAL A 1 2.78 8.96 -4.39
N MET A 2 3.89 8.35 -4.85
CA MET A 2 3.83 7.09 -5.61
C MET A 2 3.49 5.85 -4.77
N ALA A 3 3.68 5.91 -3.44
CA ALA A 3 3.55 4.75 -2.56
C ALA A 3 2.15 4.09 -2.59
N TYR A 4 1.07 4.88 -2.67
CA TYR A 4 -0.29 4.32 -2.75
C TYR A 4 -0.51 3.53 -4.05
N MET A 5 0.20 3.84 -5.15
CA MET A 5 0.07 3.13 -6.42
C MET A 5 0.72 1.74 -6.32
N THR A 6 1.88 1.63 -5.67
CA THR A 6 2.53 0.34 -5.38
C THR A 6 1.61 -0.53 -4.50
N ALA A 7 0.97 0.07 -3.50
CA ALA A 7 -0.02 -0.61 -2.67
C ALA A 7 -1.22 -1.10 -3.51
N GLN A 8 -1.76 -0.26 -4.40
CA GLN A 8 -2.86 -0.63 -5.30
C GLN A 8 -2.52 -1.86 -6.14
N ILE A 9 -1.34 -1.89 -6.77
CA ILE A 9 -0.89 -3.04 -7.58
C ILE A 9 -0.83 -4.31 -6.71
N ALA A 10 -0.23 -4.24 -5.52
CA ALA A 10 -0.13 -5.39 -4.63
C ALA A 10 -1.51 -5.91 -4.18
N TRP A 11 -2.46 -5.01 -3.94
CA TRP A 11 -3.83 -5.36 -3.58
C TRP A 11 -4.59 -6.03 -4.73
N GLU A 12 -4.44 -5.52 -5.97
CA GLU A 12 -5.08 -6.11 -7.16
C GLU A 12 -4.60 -7.54 -7.39
N GLU A 13 -3.29 -7.77 -7.27
CA GLU A 13 -2.68 -9.09 -7.37
C GLU A 13 -3.15 -10.03 -6.27
N ALA A 14 -3.22 -9.55 -5.02
CA ALA A 14 -3.75 -10.31 -3.89
C ALA A 14 -5.22 -10.70 -4.08
N MET A 15 -6.05 -9.78 -4.57
CA MET A 15 -7.47 -10.03 -4.86
C MET A 15 -7.63 -11.07 -5.98
N ALA A 16 -6.86 -10.93 -7.07
CA ALA A 16 -6.88 -11.86 -8.18
C ALA A 16 -6.45 -13.26 -7.74
N TYR A 17 -5.33 -13.37 -7.02
CA TYR A 17 -4.84 -14.63 -6.48
C TYR A 17 -5.87 -15.26 -5.52
N ALA A 18 -6.48 -14.46 -4.64
CA ALA A 18 -7.45 -14.96 -3.68
C ALA A 18 -8.70 -15.58 -4.31
N ARG A 19 -9.08 -15.12 -5.51
CA ARG A 19 -10.22 -15.65 -6.28
C ARG A 19 -9.85 -16.88 -7.11
N GLN A 20 -8.57 -17.12 -7.37
CA GLN A 20 -8.10 -18.25 -8.19
C GLN A 20 -7.58 -19.40 -7.33
N ARG A 21 -6.97 -19.10 -6.18
CA ARG A 21 -6.36 -20.10 -5.32
C ARG A 21 -7.41 -20.83 -4.50
N GLN A 22 -7.43 -22.15 -4.62
CA GLN A 22 -8.27 -23.02 -3.82
C GLN A 22 -7.51 -23.66 -2.65
N ALA A 23 -8.16 -23.69 -1.49
CA ALA A 23 -7.71 -24.43 -0.31
C ALA A 23 -8.93 -24.87 0.50
N PHE A 24 -8.84 -26.05 1.12
CA PHE A 24 -9.94 -26.62 1.93
C PHE A 24 -11.30 -26.63 1.18
N GLY A 25 -11.28 -26.96 -0.12
CA GLY A 25 -12.47 -27.15 -0.94
C GLY A 25 -13.16 -25.89 -1.47
N ARG A 26 -12.56 -24.70 -1.34
CA ARG A 26 -13.08 -23.45 -1.92
C ARG A 26 -11.97 -22.44 -2.22
N ASP A 27 -12.31 -21.39 -2.95
CA ASP A 27 -11.40 -20.26 -3.17
C ASP A 27 -11.05 -19.60 -1.85
N ILE A 28 -9.82 -19.11 -1.70
CA ILE A 28 -9.39 -18.50 -0.44
C ILE A 28 -10.12 -17.17 -0.15
N ALA A 29 -10.64 -16.48 -1.17
CA ALA A 29 -11.59 -15.37 -1.02
C ALA A 29 -12.90 -15.78 -0.31
N GLY A 30 -13.20 -17.08 -0.24
CA GLY A 30 -14.30 -17.65 0.53
C GLY A 30 -14.09 -17.61 2.04
N PHE A 31 -12.87 -17.41 2.53
CA PHE A 31 -12.61 -17.24 3.97
C PHE A 31 -12.78 -15.78 4.41
N GLN A 32 -13.52 -15.57 5.49
CA GLN A 32 -13.81 -14.24 6.03
C GLN A 32 -12.52 -13.47 6.37
N VAL A 33 -11.52 -14.14 6.94
CA VAL A 33 -10.22 -13.53 7.28
C VAL A 33 -9.52 -12.93 6.06
N ILE A 34 -9.62 -13.56 4.88
CA ILE A 34 -9.03 -13.05 3.64
C ILE A 34 -9.83 -11.85 3.12
N ARG A 35 -11.16 -11.93 3.14
CA ARG A 35 -12.02 -10.82 2.73
C ARG A 35 -11.81 -9.58 3.58
N HIS A 36 -11.71 -9.73 4.90
CA HIS A 36 -11.48 -8.62 5.81
C HIS A 36 -10.15 -7.93 5.50
N LYS A 37 -9.06 -8.71 5.36
CA LYS A 37 -7.76 -8.17 4.92
C LYS A 37 -7.86 -7.39 3.61
N LEU A 38 -8.54 -7.94 2.60
CA LEU A 38 -8.71 -7.27 1.31
C LEU A 38 -9.50 -5.96 1.42
N VAL A 39 -10.52 -5.90 2.28
CA VAL A 39 -11.31 -4.68 2.52
C VAL A 39 -10.49 -3.64 3.28
N ASP A 40 -9.75 -4.04 4.32
CA ASP A 40 -8.92 -3.15 5.12
C ASP A 40 -7.81 -2.53 4.27
N MET A 41 -7.15 -3.35 3.44
CA MET A 41 -6.14 -2.89 2.47
C MET A 41 -6.73 -1.88 1.49
N ALA A 42 -7.87 -2.19 0.86
CA ALA A 42 -8.51 -1.29 -0.12
C ALA A 42 -8.86 0.06 0.52
N THR A 43 -9.44 0.04 1.73
CA THR A 43 -9.84 1.25 2.46
C THR A 43 -8.63 2.16 2.72
N ARG A 44 -7.51 1.58 3.19
CA ARG A 44 -6.29 2.35 3.46
C ARG A 44 -5.68 2.96 2.20
N ILE A 45 -5.72 2.24 1.08
CA ILE A 45 -5.25 2.73 -0.22
C ILE A 45 -6.10 3.90 -0.70
N ASP A 46 -7.43 3.78 -0.61
CA ASP A 46 -8.35 4.84 -1.02
C ASP A 46 -8.12 6.13 -0.20
N VAL A 47 -7.95 6.03 1.12
CA VAL A 47 -7.63 7.18 1.96
C VAL A 47 -6.28 7.81 1.58
N ALA A 48 -5.25 7.00 1.31
CA ALA A 48 -3.94 7.49 0.91
C ALA A 48 -3.97 8.18 -0.47
N ARG A 49 -4.79 7.66 -1.39
CA ARG A 49 -5.04 8.26 -2.71
C ARG A 49 -5.74 9.61 -2.57
N GLU A 50 -6.82 9.68 -1.81
CA GLU A 50 -7.57 10.93 -1.65
C GLU A 50 -6.75 12.03 -1.00
N TYR A 51 -5.99 11.69 0.05
CA TYR A 51 -5.12 12.68 0.69
C TYR A 51 -3.97 13.14 -0.22
N SER A 52 -3.50 12.26 -1.11
CA SER A 52 -2.55 12.65 -2.17
C SER A 52 -3.16 13.62 -3.19
N TYR A 53 -4.41 13.41 -3.59
CA TYR A 53 -5.12 14.33 -4.49
C TYR A 53 -5.45 15.65 -3.82
N HIS A 54 -5.76 15.65 -2.53
CA HIS A 54 -5.92 16.86 -1.74
C HIS A 54 -4.65 17.73 -1.78
N CYS A 55 -3.47 17.13 -1.59
CA CYS A 55 -2.20 17.84 -1.70
C CYS A 55 -1.99 18.43 -3.11
N ALA A 56 -2.33 17.67 -4.15
CA ALA A 56 -2.25 18.14 -5.54
C ALA A 56 -3.20 19.33 -5.79
N ALA A 57 -4.43 19.28 -5.27
CA ALA A 57 -5.40 20.36 -5.38
C ALA A 57 -4.93 21.65 -4.68
N LEU A 58 -4.29 21.53 -3.51
CA LEU A 58 -3.67 22.68 -2.83
C LEU A 58 -2.55 23.30 -3.67
N MET A 59 -1.66 22.48 -4.25
CA MET A 59 -0.62 22.97 -5.16
C MET A 59 -1.20 23.65 -6.40
N GLN A 60 -2.22 23.06 -7.01
CA GLN A 60 -2.93 23.62 -8.16
C GLN A 60 -3.55 25.00 -7.83
N ALA A 61 -4.02 25.18 -6.60
CA ALA A 61 -4.55 26.45 -6.09
C ALA A 61 -3.45 27.46 -5.70
N GLY A 62 -2.18 27.21 -6.05
CA GLY A 62 -1.05 28.09 -5.77
C GLY A 62 -0.62 28.10 -4.30
N LYS A 63 -1.05 27.12 -3.49
CA LYS A 63 -0.57 26.95 -2.11
C LYS A 63 0.74 26.17 -2.10
N ASN A 64 1.49 26.28 -0.99
CA ASN A 64 2.69 25.49 -0.74
C ASN A 64 2.48 24.53 0.45
N PRO A 65 1.80 23.39 0.23
CA PRO A 65 1.31 22.52 1.31
C PRO A 65 2.39 21.55 1.82
N VAL A 66 3.53 22.07 2.29
CA VAL A 66 4.70 21.25 2.70
C VAL A 66 4.31 20.25 3.79
N LYS A 67 3.54 20.70 4.78
CA LYS A 67 3.08 19.87 5.90
C LYS A 67 2.17 18.73 5.43
N GLU A 68 1.19 19.04 4.60
CA GLU A 68 0.23 18.06 4.07
C GLU A 68 0.93 17.04 3.17
N VAL A 69 1.93 17.47 2.38
CA VAL A 69 2.74 16.57 1.56
C VAL A 69 3.56 15.62 2.42
N ALA A 70 4.17 16.11 3.51
CA ALA A 70 4.91 15.27 4.44
C ALA A 70 3.99 14.25 5.13
N MET A 71 2.79 14.66 5.56
CA MET A 71 1.75 13.77 6.09
C MET A 71 1.34 12.71 5.05
N ALA A 72 1.06 13.13 3.81
CA ALA A 72 0.62 12.25 2.74
C ALA A 72 1.69 11.24 2.36
N LYS A 73 2.97 11.66 2.35
CA LYS A 73 4.09 10.75 2.14
C LYS A 73 4.13 9.68 3.21
N ASN A 74 4.22 10.06 4.49
CA ASN A 74 4.36 9.10 5.58
C ASN A 74 3.19 8.11 5.62
N PHE A 75 1.95 8.62 5.49
CA PHE A 75 0.77 7.77 5.50
C PHE A 75 0.76 6.80 4.30
N ALA A 76 1.00 7.28 3.08
CA ALA A 76 0.99 6.41 1.91
C ALA A 76 2.11 5.36 1.94
N VAL A 77 3.26 5.68 2.54
CA VAL A 77 4.36 4.73 2.74
C VAL A 77 3.99 3.65 3.74
N GLU A 78 3.39 4.01 4.87
CA GLU A 78 2.89 3.05 5.87
C GLU A 78 1.86 2.09 5.23
N VAL A 79 0.91 2.63 4.47
CA VAL A 79 -0.08 1.84 3.72
C VAL A 79 0.61 0.92 2.72
N CYS A 80 1.63 1.39 1.99
CA CYS A 80 2.38 0.56 1.05
C CYS A 80 3.12 -0.59 1.72
N GLU A 81 3.82 -0.34 2.83
CA GLU A 81 4.52 -1.39 3.58
C GLU A 81 3.54 -2.44 4.12
N GLU A 82 2.38 -2.02 4.63
CA GLU A 82 1.36 -2.93 5.14
C GLU A 82 0.69 -3.77 4.04
N VAL A 83 0.21 -3.12 2.97
CA VAL A 83 -0.52 -3.80 1.90
C VAL A 83 0.37 -4.80 1.17
N THR A 84 1.63 -4.42 0.88
CA THR A 84 2.57 -5.35 0.22
C THR A 84 2.91 -6.54 1.11
N ARG A 85 3.06 -6.34 2.42
CA ARG A 85 3.27 -7.42 3.40
C ARG A 85 2.07 -8.37 3.46
N GLU A 86 0.85 -7.84 3.49
CA GLU A 86 -0.38 -8.64 3.52
C GLU A 86 -0.64 -9.35 2.19
N ALA A 87 -0.28 -8.74 1.05
CA ALA A 87 -0.34 -9.39 -0.26
C ALA A 87 0.57 -10.62 -0.30
N VAL A 88 1.81 -10.51 0.18
CA VAL A 88 2.72 -11.66 0.35
C VAL A 88 2.08 -12.74 1.25
N GLN A 89 1.46 -12.34 2.36
CA GLN A 89 0.81 -13.28 3.27
C GLN A 89 -0.37 -14.02 2.62
N ILE A 90 -1.18 -13.34 1.80
CA ILE A 90 -2.31 -13.94 1.06
C ILE A 90 -1.81 -14.94 0.01
N PHE A 91 -0.69 -14.66 -0.64
CA PHE A 91 -0.04 -15.61 -1.56
C PHE A 91 0.62 -16.80 -0.84
N GLY A 92 0.85 -16.70 0.47
CA GLY A 92 1.56 -17.72 1.25
C GLY A 92 2.99 -17.91 0.75
N GLY A 93 3.45 -19.15 0.63
CA GLY A 93 4.80 -19.44 0.13
C GLY A 93 5.08 -18.86 -1.26
N MET A 94 4.07 -18.80 -2.14
CA MET A 94 4.21 -18.20 -3.47
C MET A 94 4.52 -16.70 -3.40
N GLY A 95 4.09 -16.02 -2.34
CA GLY A 95 4.33 -14.60 -2.14
C GLY A 95 5.80 -14.27 -1.87
N TYR A 96 6.60 -15.28 -1.49
CA TYR A 96 8.03 -15.15 -1.22
C TYR A 96 8.89 -15.55 -2.44
N MET A 97 8.27 -16.08 -3.49
CA MET A 97 8.96 -16.51 -4.71
C MET A 97 9.22 -15.30 -5.61
N ARG A 98 10.41 -15.23 -6.23
CA ARG A 98 10.82 -14.08 -7.07
C ARG A 98 9.97 -13.89 -8.32
N GLU A 99 9.30 -14.96 -8.75
CA GLU A 99 8.36 -14.99 -9.86
C GLU A 99 7.06 -14.25 -9.52
N SER A 100 6.76 -14.06 -8.23
CA SER A 100 5.60 -13.32 -7.78
C SER A 100 5.90 -11.82 -7.72
N VAL A 101 5.05 -11.02 -8.37
CA VAL A 101 5.20 -9.56 -8.37
C VAL A 101 5.11 -8.97 -6.96
N VAL A 102 4.30 -9.56 -6.06
CA VAL A 102 4.12 -9.05 -4.69
C VAL A 102 5.38 -9.17 -3.84
N GLU A 103 6.28 -10.13 -4.15
CA GLU A 103 7.60 -10.24 -3.51
C GLU A 103 8.44 -9.00 -3.78
N ARG A 104 8.52 -8.61 -5.06
CA ARG A 104 9.29 -7.44 -5.49
C ARG A 104 8.71 -6.18 -4.88
N LEU A 105 7.39 -6.00 -4.95
CA LEU A 105 6.70 -4.83 -4.40
C LEU A 105 6.96 -4.70 -2.89
N TYR A 106 6.97 -5.81 -2.14
CA TYR A 106 7.27 -5.82 -0.71
C TYR A 106 8.70 -5.35 -0.41
N ARG A 107 9.70 -5.81 -1.18
CA ARG A 107 11.08 -5.31 -1.04
C ARG A 107 11.19 -3.83 -1.38
N ASP A 108 10.58 -3.42 -2.49
CA ASP A 108 10.65 -2.04 -2.99
C ASP A 108 9.96 -1.05 -2.04
N ALA A 109 8.89 -1.48 -1.36
CA ALA A 109 8.16 -0.65 -0.40
C ALA A 109 9.08 -0.10 0.71
N LYS A 110 10.08 -0.88 1.14
CA LYS A 110 10.98 -0.45 2.22
C LYS A 110 11.82 0.77 1.87
N LEU A 111 12.17 0.93 0.59
CA LEU A 111 12.95 2.10 0.15
C LEU A 111 12.15 3.39 0.36
N LEU A 112 10.82 3.35 0.30
CA LEU A 112 9.97 4.53 0.34
C LEU A 112 9.94 5.20 1.73
N SER A 113 10.20 4.45 2.82
CA SER A 113 10.36 5.01 4.17
C SER A 113 11.73 5.64 4.43
N ILE A 114 12.67 5.51 3.48
CA ILE A 114 14.05 6.01 3.59
C ILE A 114 14.33 7.11 2.55
N GLY A 115 14.00 6.83 1.28
CA GLY A 115 14.28 7.69 0.14
C GLY A 115 13.44 8.97 0.12
N GLY A 116 14.03 10.08 -0.35
CA GLY A 116 13.35 11.38 -0.43
C GLY A 116 12.96 11.94 0.94
N GLY A 117 13.74 11.61 1.99
CA GLY A 117 13.55 11.98 3.39
C GLY A 117 12.96 10.84 4.23
N THR A 118 13.56 10.51 5.37
CA THR A 118 13.07 9.40 6.18
C THR A 118 11.71 9.72 6.82
N THR A 119 11.00 8.69 7.29
CA THR A 119 9.76 8.86 8.05
C THR A 119 9.92 9.85 9.20
N GLU A 120 11.06 9.82 9.89
CA GLU A 120 11.39 10.69 11.02
C GLU A 120 11.59 12.13 10.56
N ILE A 121 12.37 12.36 9.50
CA ILE A 121 12.55 13.71 8.93
C ILE A 121 11.22 14.30 8.48
N MET A 122 10.32 13.49 7.91
CA MET A 122 8.98 13.94 7.55
C MET A 122 8.15 14.30 8.78
N LYS A 123 8.31 13.60 9.91
CA LYS A 123 7.67 13.97 11.19
C LYS A 123 8.20 15.30 11.72
N GLU A 124 9.50 15.56 11.60
CA GLU A 124 10.08 16.87 11.95
C GLU A 124 9.52 18.01 11.09
N LEU A 125 9.21 17.76 9.80
CA LEU A 125 8.55 18.75 8.93
C LEU A 125 7.07 18.97 9.26
N ILE A 126 6.43 18.04 9.99
CA ILE A 126 5.02 18.10 10.36
C ILE A 126 4.81 18.85 11.68
N ALA A 127 5.78 18.75 12.60
CA ALA A 127 5.80 19.36 13.93
C ALA A 127 5.94 20.89 13.87
#